data_AF-A0A6P1TH36-F1
#
_entry.id   AF-A0A6P1TH36-F1
#
_cell.length_a   1.000
_cell.length_b   1.000
_cell.length_c   1.000
_cell.angle_alpha   90.00
_cell.angle_beta   90.00
_cell.angle_gamma   90.00
#
_symmetry.space_group_name_H-M   'P 1'
#
loop_
_entity.id
_entity.type
_entity.pdbx_description
1 polymer ?
#
loop_
_entity_poly.entity_id
_entity_poly.type
_entity_poly.pdbx_seq_one_letter_code
_entity_poly.pdbx_strand_id
1 'polypeptide(L)' 'MRLMEFCDGIQHIGIPTDRYEETIDFYEKIGFDLTYHTVNEGNKVGFLKFESLELEVYESADISPRDGR' A
#
# COMPACT_ATOMS: atom_id res chain seq x y z
N MET A 1 -7.31 30.52 3.00
CA MET A 1 -7.19 29.44 2.01
C MET A 1 -6.68 28.21 2.73
N ARG A 2 -7.41 27.09 2.67
CA ARG A 2 -7.07 25.85 3.36
C ARG A 2 -6.64 24.81 2.34
N LEU A 3 -5.62 24.01 2.66
CA LEU A 3 -5.09 22.96 1.77
C LEU A 3 -6.19 22.05 1.22
N MET A 4 -7.14 21.66 2.08
CA MET A 4 -8.25 20.79 1.73
C MET A 4 -9.24 21.38 0.70
N GLU A 5 -9.14 22.67 0.37
CA GLU A 5 -9.93 23.28 -0.71
C GLU A 5 -9.40 22.89 -2.11
N PHE A 6 -8.24 22.24 -2.19
CA PHE A 6 -7.60 21.77 -3.43
C PHE A 6 -7.33 20.27 -3.45
N CYS A 7 -7.94 19.50 -2.52
CA CYS A 7 -7.75 18.06 -2.43
C CYS A 7 -9.11 17.36 -2.52
N ASP A 8 -9.22 16.36 -3.40
CA ASP A 8 -10.45 15.58 -3.58
C ASP A 8 -10.58 14.43 -2.57
N GLY A 9 -9.55 14.17 -1.77
CA GLY A 9 -9.53 13.11 -0.76
C GLY A 9 -8.15 12.52 -0.54
N ILE A 10 -8.12 11.27 -0.04
CA ILE A 10 -6.91 10.46 0.09
C ILE A 10 -6.61 9.83 -1.27
N GLN A 11 -5.35 9.91 -1.72
CA GLN A 11 -4.92 9.23 -2.95
C GLN A 11 -4.69 7.73 -2.70
N HIS A 12 -3.80 7.39 -1.77
CA HIS A 12 -3.51 6.00 -1.36
C HIS A 12 -2.98 5.96 0.07
N ILE A 13 -2.86 4.74 0.62
CA ILE A 13 -2.20 4.47 1.91
C ILE A 13 -0.95 3.61 1.64
N GLY A 14 0.22 4.09 2.05
CA GLY A 14 1.47 3.34 1.97
C GLY A 14 1.59 2.31 3.09
N ILE A 15 1.94 1.08 2.73
CA ILE A 15 2.11 -0.06 3.63
C ILE A 15 3.52 -0.65 3.42
N PRO A 16 4.52 -0.27 4.23
CA PRO A 16 5.83 -0.91 4.19
C PRO A 16 5.73 -2.35 4.73
N THR A 17 6.40 -3.29 4.07
CA THR A 17 6.41 -4.69 4.49
C THR A 17 7.76 -5.35 4.22
N ASP A 18 8.17 -6.27 5.09
CA ASP A 18 9.30 -7.19 4.87
C ASP A 18 8.85 -8.54 4.27
N ARG A 19 7.54 -8.72 4.07
CA ARG A 19 6.88 -9.94 3.59
C ARG A 19 5.93 -9.61 2.46
N TYR A 20 6.50 -9.15 1.34
CA TYR A 20 5.75 -8.60 0.22
C TYR A 20 4.69 -9.56 -0.33
N GLU A 21 5.10 -10.77 -0.73
CA GLU A 21 4.20 -11.74 -1.36
C GLU A 21 3.05 -12.13 -0.42
N GLU A 22 3.34 -12.36 0.87
CA GLU A 22 2.29 -12.68 1.84
C GLU A 22 1.38 -11.49 2.14
N THR A 23 1.89 -10.26 2.04
CA THR A 23 1.08 -9.05 2.20
C THR A 23 0.11 -8.89 1.03
N ILE A 24 0.58 -9.10 -0.22
CA ILE A 24 -0.27 -9.10 -1.41
C ILE A 24 -1.36 -10.18 -1.28
N ASP A 25 -0.97 -11.44 -1.03
CA ASP A 25 -1.89 -12.58 -0.88
C ASP A 25 -2.94 -12.34 0.24
N PHE A 26 -2.54 -11.72 1.35
CA PHE A 26 -3.47 -11.34 2.41
C PHE A 26 -4.53 -10.33 1.92
N TYR A 27 -4.11 -9.26 1.25
CA TYR A 27 -5.04 -8.23 0.77
C TYR A 27 -5.94 -8.75 -0.34
N GLU A 28 -5.44 -9.59 -1.26
CA GLU A 28 -6.25 -10.25 -2.28
C GLU A 28 -7.33 -11.15 -1.66
N LYS A 29 -7.00 -11.90 -0.61
CA LYS A 29 -7.97 -12.75 0.11
C LYS A 29 -9.10 -11.98 0.77
N ILE A 30 -8.88 -10.71 1.13
CA ILE A 30 -9.92 -9.85 1.71
C ILE A 30 -10.59 -8.94 0.67
N GLY A 31 -10.33 -9.17 -0.62
CA GLY A 31 -11.09 -8.61 -1.73
C GLY A 31 -10.41 -7.46 -2.47
N PHE A 32 -9.16 -7.12 -2.17
CA PHE A 32 -8.42 -6.16 -2.99
C PHE A 32 -7.95 -6.82 -4.29
N ASP A 33 -7.84 -6.04 -5.36
CA ASP A 33 -7.22 -6.46 -6.61
C ASP A 33 -5.81 -5.85 -6.73
N LEU A 34 -4.79 -6.65 -7.05
CA LEU A 34 -3.48 -6.11 -7.45
C LEU A 34 -3.59 -5.49 -8.85
N THR A 35 -3.60 -4.17 -8.94
CA THR A 35 -3.85 -3.43 -10.20
C THR A 35 -2.57 -3.10 -10.95
N TYR A 36 -1.45 -2.96 -10.25
CA TYR A 36 -0.14 -2.70 -10.83
C TYR A 36 0.97 -3.18 -9.89
N HIS A 37 2.07 -3.67 -10.44
CA HIS A 37 3.28 -3.95 -9.65
C HIS A 37 4.54 -3.69 -10.47
N THR A 38 5.61 -3.32 -9.78
CA THR A 38 6.92 -3.01 -10.38
C THR A 38 8.05 -3.21 -9.37
N VAL A 39 9.29 -3.01 -9.81
CA VAL A 39 10.47 -2.93 -8.95
C VAL A 39 10.97 -1.48 -8.97
N ASN A 40 10.99 -0.85 -7.81
CA ASN A 40 11.50 0.51 -7.60
C ASN A 40 12.79 0.45 -6.78
N GLU A 41 13.91 0.91 -7.35
CA GLU A 41 15.23 0.91 -6.70
C GLU A 41 15.64 -0.45 -6.07
N GLY A 42 15.18 -1.55 -6.66
CA GLY A 42 15.46 -2.92 -6.19
C GLY A 42 14.42 -3.49 -5.23
N ASN A 43 13.45 -2.70 -4.77
CA ASN A 43 12.35 -3.13 -3.90
C ASN A 43 11.07 -3.33 -4.72
N LYS A 44 10.31 -4.40 -4.44
CA LYS A 44 8.99 -4.59 -5.05
C LYS A 44 8.00 -3.56 -4.51
N VAL A 45 7.16 -3.07 -5.41
CA VAL A 45 6.04 -2.17 -5.09
C VAL A 45 4.80 -2.68 -5.82
N GLY A 46 3.69 -2.84 -5.10
CA GLY A 46 2.40 -3.25 -5.61
C GLY A 46 1.30 -2.28 -5.21
N PHE A 47 0.43 -1.96 -6.15
CA PHE A 47 -0.75 -1.13 -5.93
C PHE A 47 -1.97 -2.03 -5.88
N LEU A 48 -2.68 -2.01 -4.76
CA LEU A 48 -3.90 -2.79 -4.57
C LEU A 48 -5.11 -1.88 -4.44
N LYS A 49 -6.24 -2.30 -5.00
CA LYS A 49 -7.46 -1.50 -5.00
C LYS A 49 -8.65 -2.27 -4.43
N PHE A 50 -9.42 -1.61 -3.57
CA PHE A 50 -10.72 -2.07 -3.10
C PHE A 50 -11.73 -0.94 -3.24
N GLU A 51 -12.67 -1.06 -4.18
CA GLU A 51 -13.59 0.00 -4.58
C GLU A 51 -12.86 1.32 -4.88
N SER A 52 -12.98 2.33 -4.01
CA SER A 52 -12.32 3.64 -4.13
C SER A 52 -11.04 3.78 -3.29
N LEU A 53 -10.65 2.76 -2.51
CA LEU A 53 -9.46 2.77 -1.69
C LEU A 53 -8.28 2.15 -2.44
N GLU A 54 -7.13 2.81 -2.38
CA GLU A 54 -5.88 2.35 -2.99
C GLU A 54 -4.79 2.19 -1.92
N LEU A 55 -4.06 1.08 -1.99
CA LEU A 55 -2.92 0.77 -1.14
C LEU A 55 -1.66 0.71 -2.00
N GLU A 56 -0.56 1.27 -1.51
CA GLU A 56 0.78 1.07 -2.05
C GLU A 56 1.56 0.18 -1.07
N VAL A 57 1.69 -1.10 -1.39
CA VAL A 57 2.49 -2.06 -0.62
C VAL A 57 3.89 -2.08 -1.18
N TYR A 58 4.91 -1.81 -0.37
CA TYR A 58 6.30 -1.76 -0.82
C TYR A 58 7.25 -2.50 0.12
N GLU A 59 8.23 -3.20 -0.46
CA GLU A 59 9.30 -3.84 0.28
C GLU A 59 10.12 -2.81 1.05
N SER A 60 10.27 -3.02 2.36
CA SER A 60 11.13 -2.22 3.23
C SER A 60 11.76 -3.10 4.29
N ALA A 61 13.05 -2.90 4.56
CA ALA A 61 13.73 -3.50 5.71
C ALA A 61 13.55 -2.68 7.00
N ASP A 62 13.17 -1.41 6.87
CA ASP A 62 12.88 -0.51 7.99
C ASP A 62 11.38 -0.54 8.28
N ILE A 63 10.96 -1.59 8.98
CA ILE A 63 9.57 -1.78 9.42
C ILE A 63 9.51 -1.80 10.95
N SER A 64 8.43 -1.25 11.51
CA SER A 64 8.15 -1.40 12.93
C SER A 64 7.74 -2.84 13.21
N PRO A 65 8.43 -3.57 14.10
CA PRO A 65 8.02 -4.93 14.51
C PRO A 65 6.85 -4.90 15.50
N ARG A 66 6.40 -3.71 15.91
CA ARG A 66 5.28 -3.52 16.83
C ARG A 66 4.00 -3.38 16.04
N ASP A 67 2.96 -4.08 16.46
CA ASP A 67 1.60 -3.73 16.09
C ASP A 67 1.27 -2.34 16.70
N GLY A 68 0.30 -1.62 16.14
CA GLY A 68 -0.03 -0.25 16.54
C GLY A 68 -0.67 -0.10 17.94
N ARG A 69 -0.26 -0.94 18.91
CA ARG A 69 -0.73 -1.00 20.30
C ARG A 69 0.31 -0.50 21.29
#